data_AF-A0A7J9XC97-F1
#
_entry.id   AF-A0A7J9XC97-F1
#
_cell.length_a   1.000
_cell.length_b   1.000
_cell.length_c   1.000
_cell.angle_alpha   90.00
_cell.angle_beta   90.00
_cell.angle_gamma   90.00
#
_symmetry.space_group_name_H-M   'P 1'
#
loop_
_entity.id
_entity.type
_entity.pdbx_description
1 polymer ?
#
loop_
_entity_poly.entity_id
_entity_poly.type
_entity_poly.pdbx_seq_one_letter_code
_entity_poly.pdbx_strand_id
1 'polypeptide(L)'
;MVWSAAAVWSTRDITAFGRARLADVGIAVPDADGAFDCPRCHSERVVIDSEFGAALCRRLAHCEQCGEQLEVMRTRPRSGQVVGAGDSTS
;
A
#
# COMPACT_ATOMS: atom_id res chain seq x y z
N MET A 1 -21.16 -19.14 -17.56
CA MET A 1 -19.75 -18.79 -17.29
C MET A 1 -19.73 -17.98 -16.01
N VAL A 2 -19.35 -18.60 -14.89
CA VAL A 2 -19.30 -17.91 -13.59
C VAL A 2 -17.93 -17.26 -13.45
N TRP A 3 -17.90 -15.93 -13.46
CA TRP A 3 -16.74 -15.19 -13.02
C TRP A 3 -16.73 -15.25 -11.50
N SER A 4 -15.79 -15.97 -10.91
CA SER A 4 -15.63 -15.99 -9.46
C SER A 4 -15.07 -14.63 -9.01
N ALA A 5 -15.97 -13.73 -8.57
CA ALA A 5 -15.65 -12.38 -8.09
C ALA A 5 -14.78 -12.36 -6.81
N ALA A 6 -14.51 -13.51 -6.20
CA ALA A 6 -13.60 -13.66 -5.09
C ALA A 6 -12.15 -13.72 -5.59
N ALA A 7 -11.62 -12.61 -6.09
CA ALA A 7 -10.17 -12.51 -6.19
C ALA A 7 -9.60 -12.52 -4.75
N VAL A 8 -9.06 -13.67 -4.34
CA VAL A 8 -8.51 -13.94 -2.99
C VAL A 8 -7.22 -13.16 -2.71
N TRP A 9 -6.67 -12.49 -3.74
CA TRP A 9 -5.40 -11.79 -3.67
C TRP A 9 -5.48 -10.51 -2.83
N SER A 10 -4.50 -10.33 -1.95
CA SER A 10 -4.29 -9.15 -1.12
C SER A 10 -2.79 -8.82 -1.05
N THR A 11 -2.43 -7.66 -0.50
CA THR A 11 -1.02 -7.32 -0.27
C THR A 11 -0.30 -8.31 0.66
N ARG A 12 -1.05 -9.09 1.47
CA ARG A 12 -0.52 -10.18 2.30
C ARG A 12 0.10 -11.31 1.47
N ASP A 13 -0.34 -11.49 0.24
CA ASP A 13 0.18 -12.55 -0.65
C ASP A 13 1.52 -12.17 -1.29
N ILE A 14 2.00 -10.93 -1.08
CA ILE A 14 3.32 -10.48 -1.53
C ILE A 14 4.38 -11.01 -0.55
N THR A 15 5.28 -11.84 -1.08
CA THR A 15 6.40 -12.44 -0.33
C THR A 15 7.37 -11.37 0.21
N ALA A 16 8.16 -11.73 1.22
CA ALA A 16 9.20 -10.84 1.75
C ALA A 16 10.19 -10.37 0.68
N PHE A 17 10.61 -11.28 -0.23
CA PHE A 17 11.44 -10.92 -1.37
C PHE A 17 10.75 -9.93 -2.30
N GLY A 18 9.46 -10.13 -2.60
CA GLY A 18 8.67 -9.20 -3.40
C GLY A 18 8.57 -7.81 -2.76
N ARG A 19 8.35 -7.76 -1.44
CA ARG A 19 8.31 -6.50 -0.67
C ARG A 19 9.63 -5.75 -0.75
N ALA A 20 10.76 -6.43 -0.59
CA ALA A 20 12.08 -5.81 -0.72
C ALA A 20 12.29 -5.22 -2.13
N ARG A 21 11.94 -5.98 -3.18
CA ARG A 21 12.08 -5.49 -4.57
C ARG A 21 11.16 -4.34 -4.92
N LEU A 22 9.96 -4.29 -4.32
CA LEU A 22 9.03 -3.18 -4.48
C LEU A 22 9.56 -1.93 -3.76
N ALA A 23 10.14 -2.09 -2.57
CA ALA A 23 10.78 -0.99 -1.84
C ALA A 23 11.97 -0.40 -2.62
N ASP A 24 12.81 -1.23 -3.25
CA ASP A 24 13.94 -0.80 -4.08
C ASP A 24 13.53 0.19 -5.20
N VAL A 25 12.29 0.10 -5.69
CA VAL A 25 11.74 0.94 -6.76
C VAL A 25 10.75 1.99 -6.25
N GLY A 26 10.72 2.26 -4.95
CA GLY A 26 9.89 3.30 -4.36
C GLY A 26 8.41 2.92 -4.24
N ILE A 27 8.09 1.63 -4.10
CA ILE A 27 6.72 1.16 -3.86
C ILE A 27 6.58 0.62 -2.44
N ALA A 28 5.80 1.34 -1.62
CA ALA A 28 5.40 0.89 -0.29
C ALA A 28 4.24 -0.11 -0.38
N VAL A 29 4.35 -1.20 0.39
CA VAL A 29 3.35 -2.27 0.41
C VAL A 29 2.71 -2.33 1.79
N PRO A 30 1.42 -1.98 1.92
CA PRO A 30 0.74 -2.07 3.19
C PRO A 30 0.74 -3.49 3.75
N ASP A 31 0.84 -3.55 5.06
CA ASP A 31 0.70 -4.78 5.81
C ASP A 31 -0.77 -5.22 5.91
N ALA A 32 -1.01 -6.05 6.92
CA ALA A 32 -2.28 -6.61 7.27
C ALA A 32 -3.38 -5.59 7.59
N ASP A 33 -2.98 -4.53 8.26
CA ASP A 33 -3.84 -3.55 8.93
C ASP A 33 -3.85 -2.24 8.13
N GLY A 34 -3.15 -2.23 6.99
CA GLY A 34 -3.06 -1.10 6.08
C GLY A 34 -1.91 -0.15 6.40
N ALA A 35 -1.05 -0.50 7.36
CA ALA A 35 0.11 0.31 7.73
C ALA A 35 1.25 0.12 6.72
N PHE A 36 1.98 1.19 6.45
CA PHE A 36 3.16 1.21 5.58
C PHE A 36 4.07 2.36 5.97
N ASP A 37 5.35 2.24 5.65
CA ASP A 37 6.39 3.24 5.85
C ASP A 37 7.01 3.66 4.52
N CYS A 38 7.74 4.77 4.54
CA CYS A 38 8.55 5.20 3.39
C CYS A 38 9.66 4.16 3.14
N PRO A 39 9.76 3.56 1.94
CA PRO A 39 10.76 2.53 1.66
C PRO A 39 12.21 3.06 1.64
N ARG A 40 12.38 4.38 1.60
CA ARG A 40 13.69 5.04 1.54
C ARG A 40 14.25 5.42 2.91
N CYS A 41 13.40 5.81 3.86
CA CYS A 41 13.85 6.29 5.18
C CYS A 41 13.13 5.65 6.37
N HIS A 42 12.19 4.74 6.12
CA HIS A 42 11.39 4.01 7.11
C HIS A 42 10.55 4.90 8.04
N SER A 43 10.21 6.11 7.58
CA SER A 43 9.29 7.01 8.27
C SER A 43 7.84 6.68 7.95
N GLU A 44 6.99 6.71 8.97
CA GLU A 44 5.53 6.61 8.83
C GLU A 44 4.88 7.91 8.30
N ARG A 45 5.65 9.01 8.24
CA ARG A 45 5.21 10.32 7.70
C ARG A 45 5.12 10.31 6.18
N VAL A 46 4.18 9.53 5.65
CA VAL A 46 3.84 9.44 4.23
C VAL A 46 2.43 9.97 4.01
N VAL A 47 2.30 10.94 3.11
CA VAL A 47 1.03 11.57 2.76
C VAL A 47 0.61 11.14 1.37
N ILE A 48 -0.63 10.68 1.23
CA ILE A 48 -1.21 10.31 -0.06
C ILE A 48 -1.58 11.60 -0.81
N ASP A 49 -0.94 11.83 -1.95
CA ASP A 49 -1.20 12.99 -2.82
C ASP A 49 -2.39 12.74 -3.76
N SER A 50 -2.48 11.51 -4.26
CA SER A 50 -3.51 11.11 -5.20
C SER A 50 -3.89 9.65 -4.95
N GLU A 51 -5.20 9.42 -4.90
CA GLU A 51 -5.74 8.07 -4.86
C GLU A 51 -5.41 7.27 -6.14
N PHE A 52 -4.98 7.90 -7.22
CA PHE A 52 -4.65 7.24 -8.48
C PHE A 52 -3.16 7.32 -8.78
N GLY A 53 -2.52 6.16 -8.95
CA GLY A 53 -1.13 6.01 -9.42
C GLY A 53 -1.02 5.37 -10.80
N ALA A 54 0.18 4.89 -11.14
CA ALA A 54 0.48 4.35 -12.47
C ALA A 54 -0.19 2.98 -12.74
N ALA A 55 -0.82 2.36 -11.73
CA ALA A 55 -1.70 1.21 -11.90
C ALA A 55 -2.93 1.34 -10.99
N LEU A 56 -4.01 0.63 -11.32
CA LEU A 56 -5.26 0.64 -10.53
C LEU A 56 -5.08 0.24 -9.06
N CYS A 57 -4.05 -0.55 -8.79
CA CYS A 57 -3.68 -1.01 -7.46
C CYS A 57 -2.66 -0.10 -6.75
N ARG A 58 -2.32 1.08 -7.30
CA ARG A 58 -1.32 2.00 -6.73
C ARG A 58 -1.91 3.40 -6.51
N ARG A 59 -1.36 4.10 -5.52
CA ARG A 59 -1.64 5.50 -5.14
C ARG A 59 -0.34 6.29 -5.15
N LEU A 60 -0.39 7.58 -5.47
CA LEU A 60 0.78 8.46 -5.40
C LEU A 60 0.88 9.09 -4.01
N ALA A 61 2.10 9.19 -3.50
CA ALA A 61 2.39 9.76 -2.20
C ALA A 61 3.75 10.45 -2.17
N HIS A 62 3.98 11.23 -1.13
CA HIS A 62 5.30 11.74 -0.77
C HIS A 62 5.59 11.51 0.71
N CYS A 63 6.87 11.42 1.06
CA CYS A 63 7.32 11.36 2.45
C CYS A 63 7.71 12.74 2.96
N GLU A 64 7.08 13.21 4.03
CA GLU A 64 7.39 14.51 4.64
C GLU A 64 8.75 14.53 5.37
N GLN A 65 9.28 13.36 5.76
CA GLN A 65 10.56 13.29 6.46
C GLN A 65 11.76 13.41 5.51
N CYS A 66 11.69 12.81 4.32
CA CYS A 66 12.84 12.71 3.42
C CYS A 66 12.62 13.31 2.03
N GLY A 67 11.39 13.74 1.73
CA GLY A 67 10.99 14.34 0.46
C GLY A 67 10.80 13.35 -0.70
N GLU A 68 10.94 12.05 -0.44
CA GLU A 68 10.85 11.02 -1.49
C GLU A 68 9.43 10.96 -2.07
N GLN A 69 9.33 10.90 -3.40
CA GLN A 69 8.08 10.57 -4.09
C GLN A 69 7.99 9.05 -4.24
N LEU A 70 6.86 8.47 -3.86
CA LEU A 70 6.67 7.03 -3.81
C LEU A 70 5.27 6.63 -4.24
N GLU A 71 5.07 5.36 -4.53
CA GLU A 71 3.75 4.77 -4.71
C GLU A 71 3.38 3.89 -3.53
N VAL A 72 2.10 3.85 -3.17
CA VAL A 72 1.57 2.96 -2.13
C VAL A 72 0.61 1.97 -2.77
N MET A 73 0.84 0.67 -2.60
CA MET A 73 -0.10 -0.33 -3.07
C MET A 73 -1.43 -0.23 -2.31
N ARG A 74 -2.54 -0.47 -3.01
CA ARG A 74 -3.86 -0.64 -2.42
C ARG A 74 -4.01 -2.06 -1.94
N THR A 75 -4.53 -2.22 -0.73
CA THR A 75 -4.95 -3.52 -0.22
C THR A 75 -6.48 -3.59 -0.26
N ARG A 76 -7.02 -4.73 -0.69
CA ARG A 76 -8.43 -5.04 -0.47
C ARG A 76 -8.54 -6.07 0.67
N PRO A 77 -9.36 -5.83 1.69
CA PRO A 77 -9.66 -6.85 2.67
C PRO A 77 -10.25 -8.09 1.99
N ARG A 78 -9.86 -9.28 2.46
CA ARG A 78 -10.57 -10.52 2.10
C ARG A 78 -11.99 -10.46 2.65
N SER A 79 -12.93 -11.11 1.97
CA SER A 79 -14.32 -11.24 2.43
C SER A 79 -14.36 -11.78 3.86
N GLY A 80 -14.85 -10.96 4.80
CA GLY A 80 -14.90 -11.25 6.24
C GLY A 80 -13.85 -10.51 7.08
N GLN A 81 -12.96 -9.71 6.49
CA GLN A 81 -11.93 -8.96 7.21
C GLN A 81 -12.18 -7.45 7.10
N VAL A 82 -12.09 -6.73 8.21
CA VAL A 82 -12.23 -5.26 8.26
C VAL A 82 -10.82 -4.67 8.31
N VAL A 83 -10.45 -3.81 7.35
CA VAL A 83 -9.27 -2.95 7.50
C VAL A 83 -9.72 -1.78 8.34
N GLY A 84 -9.17 -1.65 9.55
CA GLY A 84 -9.39 -0.46 10.35
C GLY A 84 -8.86 0.73 9.56
N ALA A 85 -9.74 1.68 9.23
CA ALA A 85 -9.29 2.95 8.70
C ALA A 85 -8.38 3.56 9.78
N GLY A 86 -7.09 3.74 9.47
CA GLY A 86 -6.24 4.61 10.25
C GLY A 86 -6.83 6.01 10.15
N ASP A 87 -7.57 6.39 11.17
CA ASP A 87 -8.22 7.69 11.31
C ASP A 87 -7.16 8.79 11.20
N SER A 88 -7.06 9.38 10.02
CA SER A 88 -6.32 10.61 9.81
C SER A 88 -7.37 11.72 9.81
N THR A 89 -7.67 12.33 10.95
CA THR A 89 -7.61 13.79 11.21
C THR A 89 -8.01 14.08 12.66
N SER A 90 -7.25 14.97 13.30
CA SER A 90 -7.65 15.75 14.48
C SER A 90 -8.85 16.66 14.23
#